data_AF-A0A920NPG6-F1
#
_entry.id   AF-A0A920NPG6-F1
#
_cell.length_a   1.000
_cell.length_b   1.000
_cell.length_c   1.000
_cell.angle_alpha   90.00
_cell.angle_beta   90.00
_cell.angle_gamma   90.00
#
_symmetry.space_group_name_H-M   'P 1'
#
loop_
_entity.id
_entity.type
_entity.pdbx_description
1 polymer ?
#
loop_
_entity_poly.entity_id
_entity_poly.type
_entity_poly.pdbx_seq_one_letter_code
_entity_poly.pdbx_strand_id
1 'polypeptide(L)' 'MFDGRLNLSKQVLGEVKGYFGDKLFKTVIHRNVRLGEAPSFGKPALLYDANSVGAQDYMTLVEEIITNGLLKGWEEVLKH' A
#
# COMPACT_ATOMS: atom_id res chain seq x y z
N MET A 1 7.57 -2.44 2.10
CA MET A 1 7.51 -2.75 0.65
C MET A 1 7.99 -4.17 0.43
N PHE A 2 7.35 -4.90 -0.46
CA PHE A 2 7.58 -6.32 -0.70
C PHE A 2 8.47 -6.57 -1.93
N ASP A 3 9.34 -7.57 -1.85
CA ASP A 3 10.10 -8.10 -2.99
C ASP A 3 9.97 -9.63 -2.99
N GLY A 4 9.24 -10.17 -3.97
CA GLY A 4 8.99 -11.61 -4.10
C GLY A 4 10.23 -12.44 -4.46
N ARG A 5 11.37 -11.81 -4.76
CA ARG A 5 12.64 -12.51 -5.05
C ARG A 5 13.40 -12.82 -3.76
N LEU A 6 13.15 -12.10 -2.67
CA LEU A 6 13.86 -12.24 -1.41
C LEU A 6 13.12 -13.19 -0.47
N ASN A 7 13.79 -14.25 -0.03
CA ASN A 7 13.22 -15.20 0.94
C ASN A 7 12.84 -14.51 2.26
N LEU A 8 13.66 -13.55 2.72
CA LEU A 8 13.36 -12.75 3.90
C LEU A 8 12.03 -11.98 3.77
N SER A 9 11.78 -11.37 2.61
CA SER A 9 10.51 -10.66 2.38
C SER A 9 9.30 -11.58 2.42
N LYS A 10 9.43 -12.82 1.94
CA LYS A 10 8.36 -13.83 2.05
C LYS A 10 8.13 -14.26 3.49
N GLN A 11 9.21 -14.49 4.25
CA GLN A 11 9.11 -14.87 5.67
C GLN A 11 8.43 -13.78 6.50
N VAL A 12 8.88 -12.53 6.38
CA VAL A 12 8.28 -11.39 7.08
C VAL A 12 6.80 -11.24 6.70
N LEU A 13 6.44 -11.40 5.43
CA LEU A 13 5.04 -11.37 5.01
C LEU A 13 4.21 -12.47 5.70
N GLY A 14 4.76 -13.68 5.82
CA GLY A 14 4.12 -14.79 6.52
C GLY A 14 3.90 -14.51 8.01
N GLU A 15 4.93 -14.00 8.71
CA GLU A 15 4.85 -13.66 10.12
C GLU A 15 3.84 -12.53 10.39
N VAL A 16 3.89 -11.46 9.58
CA VAL A 16 2.97 -10.33 9.68
C VAL A 16 1.53 -10.80 9.41
N LYS A 17 1.30 -11.63 8.39
CA LYS A 17 -0.02 -12.23 8.12
C LYS A 17 -0.51 -13.11 9.27
N GLY A 18 0.37 -13.94 9.84
CA GLY A 18 0.01 -14.80 10.97
C GLY A 18 -0.35 -14.02 12.24
N TYR A 19 0.31 -12.88 12.48
CA TYR A 19 0.08 -12.07 13.68
C TYR A 19 -1.13 -11.13 13.56
N PHE A 20 -1.26 -10.42 12.43
CA PHE A 20 -2.28 -9.38 12.28
C PHE A 20 -3.57 -9.88 11.62
N GLY A 21 -3.53 -10.98 10.86
CA GLY A 21 -4.69 -11.58 10.21
C GLY A 21 -5.53 -10.56 9.43
N ASP A 22 -6.82 -10.49 9.75
CA ASP A 22 -7.80 -9.63 9.08
C ASP A 22 -7.60 -8.13 9.30
N LYS A 23 -6.66 -7.72 10.18
CA LYS A 23 -6.29 -6.31 10.35
C LYS A 23 -5.36 -5.80 9.26
N LEU A 24 -4.83 -6.68 8.41
CA LEU A 24 -3.99 -6.27 7.29
C LEU A 24 -4.84 -5.95 6.07
N PHE A 25 -4.42 -4.93 5.35
CA PHE A 25 -4.80 -4.77 3.96
C PHE A 25 -4.30 -5.97 3.14
N LYS A 26 -5.13 -6.40 2.19
CA LYS A 26 -4.80 -7.44 1.20
C LYS A 26 -3.79 -6.90 0.18
N THR A 27 -3.84 -5.60 -0.09
CA THR A 27 -2.95 -4.94 -1.03
C THR A 27 -1.50 -4.93 -0.53
N VAL A 28 -0.58 -5.34 -1.40
CA VAL A 28 0.86 -5.37 -1.12
C VAL A 28 1.56 -4.31 -1.98
N ILE A 29 2.32 -3.42 -1.34
CA ILE A 29 3.13 -2.43 -2.06
C ILE A 29 4.49 -3.04 -2.43
N HIS A 30 4.71 -3.27 -3.72
CA HIS A 30 5.93 -3.83 -4.27
C HIS A 30 7.05 -2.79 -4.32
N ARG A 31 8.28 -3.24 -4.07
CA ARG A 31 9.47 -2.44 -4.34
C ARG A 31 9.65 -2.32 -5.85
N ASN A 32 9.65 -1.08 -6.36
CA ASN A 32 10.04 -0.80 -7.73
C ASN A 32 10.90 0.47 -7.80
N VAL A 33 11.62 0.65 -8.91
CA VAL A 33 12.56 1.77 -9.10
C VAL A 33 11.81 3.11 -9.15
N ARG A 34 10.71 3.18 -9.92
CA ARG A 34 9.96 4.42 -10.15
C ARG A 34 9.40 5.04 -8.87
N LEU A 35 8.86 4.21 -7.98
CA LEU A 35 8.34 4.63 -6.68
C LEU A 35 9.46 5.12 -5.76
N GLY A 36 10.66 4.53 -5.87
CA GLY A 36 11.84 5.00 -5.13
C GLY A 36 12.44 6.30 -5.68
N GLU A 37 12.31 6.56 -6.98
CA GLU A 37 12.78 7.79 -7.63
C GLU A 37 11.85 8.99 -7.37
N ALA A 38 10.53 8.77 -7.34
CA ALA A 38 9.52 9.83 -7.24
C ALA A 38 9.80 10.93 -6.18
N PRO A 39 10.26 10.62 -4.95
CA PRO A 39 10.61 11.63 -3.95
C PRO A 39 11.72 12.59 -4.41
N SER A 40 12.75 12.10 -5.11
CA SER A 40 13.86 12.92 -5.61
C SER A 40 13.41 13.94 -6.66
N PHE A 41 12.29 13.69 -7.34
CA PHE A 41 11.66 14.60 -8.28
C PHE A 41 10.58 15.48 -7.65
N GLY A 42 10.33 15.36 -6.34
CA GLY A 42 9.29 16.10 -5.64
C GLY A 42 7.88 15.80 -6.12
N LYS A 43 7.65 14.61 -6.72
CA LYS A 43 6.36 14.22 -7.29
C LYS A 43 5.78 13.03 -6.54
N PRO A 44 4.46 13.02 -6.26
CA PRO A 44 3.76 11.80 -5.87
C PRO A 44 3.93 10.70 -6.93
N ALA A 45 3.90 9.43 -6.50
CA ALA A 45 4.09 8.27 -7.38
C ALA A 45 3.19 8.30 -8.63
N LEU A 46 1.92 8.65 -8.46
CA LEU A 46 0.94 8.76 -9.54
C LEU A 46 1.31 9.84 -10.57
N LEU A 47 1.83 10.98 -10.11
CA LEU A 47 2.24 12.09 -10.99
C LEU A 47 3.64 11.91 -11.57
N TYR A 48 4.46 11.06 -10.96
CA TYR A 48 5.77 10.69 -11.47
C TYR A 48 5.65 9.66 -12.59
N ASP A 49 4.96 8.55 -12.35
CA ASP A 49 4.68 7.50 -13.34
C ASP A 49 3.44 6.70 -12.92
N ALA A 50 2.29 7.10 -13.48
CA ALA A 50 1.00 6.46 -13.21
C ALA A 50 0.95 4.98 -13.62
N ASN A 51 1.74 4.56 -14.62
CA ASN A 51 1.76 3.18 -15.09
C ASN A 51 2.74 2.28 -14.32
N SER A 52 3.50 2.86 -13.39
CA SER A 52 4.42 2.09 -12.56
C SER A 52 3.69 1.16 -11.60
N VAL A 53 4.26 -0.02 -11.34
CA VAL A 53 3.71 -1.01 -10.38
C VAL A 53 3.39 -0.38 -9.03
N GLY A 54 4.28 0.43 -8.48
CA GLY A 54 4.07 1.12 -7.21
C GLY A 54 2.91 2.11 -7.23
N ALA A 55 2.69 2.84 -8.33
CA ALA A 55 1.52 3.70 -8.46
C ALA A 55 0.22 2.88 -8.49
N GLN A 56 0.21 1.78 -9.24
CA GLN A 56 -0.95 0.87 -9.33
C GLN A 56 -1.24 0.17 -7.99
N ASP A 57 -0.21 -0.26 -7.26
CA ASP A 57 -0.33 -0.84 -5.92
C ASP A 57 -0.97 0.15 -4.94
N TYR A 58 -0.55 1.43 -4.97
CA TYR A 58 -1.16 2.46 -4.13
C TYR A 58 -2.61 2.77 -4.53
N MET A 59 -2.95 2.76 -5.82
CA MET A 59 -4.35 2.95 -6.26
C MET A 59 -5.23 1.80 -5.76
N THR A 60 -4.76 0.56 -5.87
CA THR A 60 -5.46 -0.62 -5.33
C THR A 60 -5.66 -0.50 -3.81
N LEU A 61 -4.64 -0.02 -3.09
CA LEU A 61 -4.74 0.18 -1.65
C LEU A 61 -5.77 1.27 -1.30
N VAL A 62 -5.83 2.36 -2.07
CA VAL A 62 -6.82 3.42 -1.90
C VAL A 62 -8.24 2.85 -2.11
N GLU A 63 -8.45 2.05 -3.14
CA GLU A 63 -9.74 1.37 -3.38
C GLU A 63 -10.13 0.46 -2.21
N GLU A 64 -9.16 -0.30 -1.67
CA GLU A 64 -9.37 -1.16 -0.51
C GLU A 64 -9.76 -0.34 0.74
N ILE A 65 -9.10 0.79 0.98
CA ILE A 65 -9.41 1.70 2.11
C ILE A 65 -10.84 2.25 2.00
N ILE A 66 -11.23 2.69 0.79
CA ILE A 66 -12.57 3.24 0.53
C ILE A 66 -13.63 2.15 0.71
N THR A 67 -13.38 0.95 0.16
CA THR A 67 -14.33 -0.17 0.19
C THR A 67 -14.50 -0.76 1.60
N ASN A 68 -13.41 -0.92 2.35
CA ASN A 68 -13.43 -1.47 3.71
C ASN A 68 -13.96 -0.48 4.76
N GLY A 69 -14.42 0.70 4.35
CA GLY A 69 -15.14 1.62 5.22
C GLY A 69 -14.29 2.34 6.26
N LEU A 70 -12.97 2.46 6.06
CA LEU A 70 -12.14 3.30 6.95
C LEU A 70 -12.60 4.77 6.92
N LEU A 71 -13.26 5.23 5.85
CA LEU A 71 -13.94 6.54 5.85
C LEU A 71 -15.24 6.56 6.70
N LYS A 72 -15.93 5.43 6.90
CA LYS A 72 -17.14 5.36 7.73
C LYS A 72 -16.86 5.66 9.20
N GLY A 73 -15.68 5.25 9.71
CA GLY A 73 -15.26 5.58 11.07
C GLY A 73 -14.89 7.06 11.25
N TRP A 74 -14.46 7.76 10.19
CA TRP A 74 -14.10 9.17 10.25
C TRP A 74 -15.34 10.08 10.16
N GLU A 75 -16.43 9.61 9.53
CA GLU A 75 -17.73 10.29 9.59
C GLU A 75 -18.33 10.30 11.01
N GLU A 76 -18.04 9.30 11.85
CA GLU A 76 -18.44 9.30 13.27
C GLU A 76 -17.62 10.29 14.09
N VAL A 77 -16.32 10.43 13.80
CA VAL A 77 -15.41 11.36 14.48
C VAL A 77 -15.68 12.82 14.10
N LEU A 78 -16.10 13.09 12.86
CA LEU A 78 -16.40 14.44 12.37
C LEU A 78 -17.83 14.93 12.68
N LYS A 79 -18.67 14.08 13.30
CA LYS A 79 -20.02 14.43 13.77
C LYS A 79 -20.09 14.95 15.20
N HIS A 80 -18.93 15.09 15.88
CA HIS A 80 -18.77 15.75 17.18
C HIS A 80 -17.79 16.91 17.05
#